data_AF-A0A2P2IGX4-F1
#
_entry.id   AF-A0A2P2IGX4-F1
#
_cell.length_a   1.000
_cell.length_b   1.000
_cell.length_c   1.000
_cell.angle_alpha   90.00
_cell.angle_beta   90.00
_cell.angle_gamma   90.00
#
_symmetry.space_group_name_H-M   'P 1'
#
loop_
_entity.id
_entity.type
_entity.pdbx_description
1 polymer ?
#
loop_
_entity_poly.entity_id
_entity_poly.type
_entity_poly.pdbx_seq_one_letter_code
_entity_poly.pdbx_strand_id
1 'polypeptide(L)'
;LRILLLLMDEVFELRSKDQWFRRRIVLFLRQILKAMFGDIVNRRIVDTVGYITSPEQVADYIKAFKESVWPNGELAPPARSRDRDSQLLTQVSARLCLLSS
;
A
#
# COMPACT_ATOMS: atom_id res chain seq x y z
N LEU A 1 -15.57 -8.59 -1.81
CA LEU A 1 -16.06 -10.00 -1.75
C LEU A 1 -15.91 -10.72 -3.09
N ARG A 2 -16.44 -10.21 -4.21
CA ARG A 2 -16.37 -10.87 -5.54
C ARG A 2 -14.94 -11.22 -5.99
N ILE A 3 -14.00 -10.28 -5.90
CA ILE A 3 -12.59 -10.50 -6.26
C ILE A 3 -11.93 -11.55 -5.33
N LEU A 4 -12.23 -11.48 -4.03
CA LEU A 4 -11.71 -12.41 -3.04
C LEU A 4 -12.22 -13.84 -3.26
N LEU A 5 -13.48 -13.99 -3.69
CA LEU A 5 -14.06 -15.28 -4.06
C LEU A 5 -13.50 -15.83 -5.37
N LEU A 6 -13.18 -14.97 -6.34
CA LEU A 6 -12.48 -15.39 -7.56
C LEU A 6 -11.07 -15.89 -7.26
N LEU A 7 -10.34 -15.21 -6.36
CA LEU A 7 -9.04 -15.67 -5.87
C LEU A 7 -9.16 -17.01 -5.12
N MET A 8 -10.16 -17.17 -4.26
CA MET A 8 -10.38 -18.46 -3.58
C MET A 8 -10.75 -19.58 -4.55
N ASP A 9 -11.60 -19.29 -5.55
CA ASP A 9 -11.96 -20.26 -6.59
C ASP A 9 -10.72 -20.70 -7.41
N GLU A 10 -9.75 -19.80 -7.63
CA GLU A 10 -8.48 -20.10 -8.32
C GLU A 10 -7.47 -20.84 -7.46
N VAL A 11 -7.24 -20.38 -6.21
CA VAL A 11 -6.24 -20.98 -5.29
C VAL A 11 -6.65 -22.37 -4.81
N PHE A 12 -7.96 -22.63 -4.68
CA PHE A 12 -8.49 -23.90 -4.16
C PHE A 12 -9.15 -24.77 -5.25
N GLU A 13 -9.03 -24.39 -6.53
CA GLU A 13 -9.61 -25.10 -7.68
C GLU A 13 -11.08 -25.51 -7.46
N LEU A 14 -11.91 -24.58 -6.95
CA LEU A 14 -13.31 -24.84 -6.57
C LEU A 14 -14.25 -25.08 -7.77
N ARG A 15 -13.68 -25.29 -8.96
CA ARG A 15 -14.39 -25.56 -10.21
C ARG A 15 -14.98 -26.98 -10.12
N SER A 16 -16.22 -27.04 -9.64
CA SER A 16 -17.23 -28.07 -9.90
C SER A 16 -17.45 -29.25 -8.94
N LYS A 17 -16.74 -29.44 -7.82
CA LYS A 17 -16.97 -30.63 -6.96
C LYS A 17 -17.85 -30.43 -5.71
N ASP A 18 -17.99 -29.23 -5.13
CA ASP A 18 -18.89 -29.03 -3.98
C ASP A 18 -19.42 -27.59 -3.81
N GLN A 19 -20.66 -27.34 -4.26
CA GLN A 19 -21.35 -26.06 -4.03
C GLN A 19 -21.59 -25.77 -2.53
N TRP A 20 -21.63 -26.82 -1.71
CA TRP A 20 -21.73 -26.70 -0.26
C TRP A 20 -20.46 -26.09 0.36
N PHE A 21 -19.29 -26.55 -0.08
CA PHE A 21 -18.01 -26.04 0.40
C PHE A 21 -17.82 -24.57 0.04
N ARG A 22 -18.20 -24.19 -1.19
CA ARG A 22 -18.23 -22.78 -1.64
C ARG A 22 -19.12 -21.91 -0.75
N ARG A 23 -20.34 -22.37 -0.42
CA ARG A 23 -21.23 -21.66 0.52
C ARG A 23 -20.60 -21.50 1.90
N ARG A 24 -19.92 -22.53 2.41
CA ARG A 24 -19.26 -22.49 3.72
C ARG A 24 -18.10 -21.50 3.76
N ILE A 25 -17.26 -21.49 2.72
CA ILE A 25 -16.15 -20.53 2.57
C ILE A 25 -16.68 -19.10 2.48
N VAL A 26 -17.71 -18.85 1.67
CA VAL A 26 -18.31 -17.51 1.56
C VAL A 26 -18.80 -17.02 2.91
N LEU A 27 -19.49 -17.87 3.68
CA LEU A 27 -19.99 -17.53 5.01
C LEU A 27 -18.85 -17.24 6.00
N PHE A 28 -17.83 -18.10 6.02
CA PHE A 28 -16.66 -17.94 6.87
C PHE A 28 -15.89 -16.65 6.56
N LEU A 29 -15.61 -16.38 5.29
CA LEU A 29 -15.01 -15.12 4.84
C LEU A 29 -15.85 -13.93 5.25
N ARG A 30 -17.18 -13.99 5.09
CA ARG A 30 -18.06 -12.89 5.48
C ARG A 30 -17.99 -12.61 6.98
N GLN A 31 -17.81 -13.66 7.78
CA GLN A 31 -17.71 -13.57 9.24
C GLN A 31 -16.34 -13.03 9.68
N ILE A 32 -15.25 -13.48 9.05
CA ILE A 32 -13.92 -12.87 9.23
C ILE A 32 -13.96 -11.40 8.82
N LEU A 33 -14.48 -11.09 7.64
CA LEU A 33 -14.55 -9.72 7.16
C LEU A 33 -15.38 -8.86 8.12
N LYS A 34 -16.54 -9.34 8.61
CA LYS A 34 -17.30 -8.63 9.64
C LYS A 34 -16.53 -8.41 10.94
N ALA A 35 -15.80 -9.42 11.42
CA ALA A 35 -15.01 -9.32 12.64
C ALA A 35 -13.79 -8.39 12.51
N MET A 36 -13.18 -8.36 11.32
CA MET A 36 -11.97 -7.59 11.04
C MET A 36 -12.26 -6.14 10.60
N PHE A 37 -13.29 -5.90 9.79
CA PHE A 37 -13.55 -4.60 9.15
C PHE A 37 -14.04 -3.52 10.12
N GLY A 38 -14.65 -3.90 11.25
CA GLY A 38 -15.15 -2.93 12.23
C GLY A 38 -14.04 -2.36 13.09
N ASP A 39 -13.68 -3.07 14.15
CA ASP A 39 -12.77 -2.54 15.17
C ASP A 39 -11.29 -2.62 14.78
N ILE A 40 -10.85 -3.73 14.18
CA ILE A 40 -9.41 -3.96 13.94
C ILE A 40 -8.89 -3.02 12.85
N VAL A 41 -9.61 -2.93 11.72
CA VAL A 41 -9.22 -2.03 10.62
C VAL A 41 -9.32 -0.57 11.07
N ASN A 42 -10.39 -0.18 11.76
CA ASN A 42 -10.53 1.20 12.26
C ASN A 42 -9.40 1.55 13.24
N ARG A 43 -9.10 0.67 14.20
CA ARG A 43 -7.98 0.85 15.12
C ARG A 43 -6.65 0.94 14.38
N ARG A 44 -6.41 0.07 13.40
CA ARG A 44 -5.17 0.12 12.61
C ARG A 44 -5.03 1.41 11.82
N ILE A 45 -6.11 1.93 11.26
CA ILE A 45 -6.11 3.23 10.57
C ILE A 45 -5.77 4.33 11.56
N VAL A 46 -6.47 4.40 12.70
CA VAL A 46 -6.24 5.42 13.72
C VAL A 46 -4.81 5.35 14.28
N ASP A 47 -4.32 4.15 14.60
CA ASP A 47 -2.95 3.94 15.09
C ASP A 47 -1.91 4.38 14.05
N THR A 48 -2.15 4.07 12.78
CA THR A 48 -1.25 4.43 11.67
C THR A 48 -1.25 5.93 11.45
N VAL A 49 -2.42 6.56 11.43
CA VAL A 49 -2.56 8.02 11.32
C VAL A 49 -1.86 8.68 12.51
N GLY A 50 -2.12 8.21 13.73
CA GLY A 50 -1.48 8.70 14.95
C GLY A 50 0.05 8.60 14.89
N TYR A 51 0.58 7.49 14.36
CA TYR A 51 2.01 7.30 14.14
C TYR A 51 2.57 8.30 13.12
N ILE A 52 2.00 8.41 11.92
CA ILE A 52 2.53 9.33 10.90
C ILE A 52 2.35 10.80 11.28
N THR A 53 1.41 11.11 12.17
CA THR A 53 1.23 12.46 12.72
C THR A 53 1.95 12.66 14.06
N SER A 54 2.77 11.69 14.50
CA SER A 54 3.48 11.81 15.77
C SER A 54 4.52 12.93 15.69
N PRO A 55 4.87 13.57 16.82
CA PRO A 55 5.88 14.64 16.84
C PRO A 55 7.21 14.23 16.23
N GLU A 56 7.62 12.96 16.42
CA GLU A 56 8.85 12.40 15.87
C GLU A 56 8.79 12.36 14.34
N GLN A 57 7.71 11.83 13.77
CA GLN A 57 7.53 11.78 12.32
C GLN A 57 7.44 13.17 11.70
N VAL A 58 6.72 14.09 12.35
CA VAL A 58 6.64 15.48 11.89
C VAL A 58 8.01 16.14 11.92
N ALA A 59 8.81 15.91 12.97
CA ALA A 59 10.18 16.42 13.05
C ALA A 59 11.06 15.87 11.92
N ASP A 60 10.94 14.58 11.62
CA ASP A 60 11.66 13.95 10.50
C ASP A 60 11.23 14.52 9.15
N TYR A 61 9.93 14.76 8.93
CA TYR A 61 9.44 15.42 7.72
C TYR A 61 9.99 16.84 7.57
N ILE A 62 10.00 17.62 8.66
CA ILE A 62 10.57 18.97 8.66
C ILE A 62 12.06 18.92 8.38
N LYS A 63 12.78 17.96 8.97
CA LYS A 63 14.21 17.78 8.74
C LYS A 63 14.50 17.41 7.28
N ALA A 64 13.79 16.44 6.72
CA ALA A 64 13.92 16.05 5.32
C ALA A 64 13.60 17.22 4.36
N PHE A 65 12.55 17.99 4.68
CA PHE A 65 12.22 19.19 3.92
C PHE A 65 13.34 20.23 3.98
N LYS A 66 13.86 20.52 5.18
CA LYS A 66 14.99 21.44 5.37
C LYS A 66 16.20 20.98 4.58
N GLU A 67 16.57 19.70 4.64
CA GLU A 67 17.72 19.14 3.93
C GLU A 67 17.53 19.16 2.41
N SER A 68 16.29 19.02 1.92
CA SER A 68 15.99 19.12 0.49
C SER A 68 16.09 20.54 -0.06
N VAL A 69 15.70 21.54 0.72
CA VAL A 69 15.67 22.94 0.27
C VAL A 69 16.96 23.67 0.59
N TRP A 70 17.58 23.36 1.75
CA TRP A 70 18.83 23.94 2.20
C TRP A 70 19.85 22.86 2.60
N PRO A 71 20.37 22.07 1.65
CA PRO A 71 21.46 21.15 1.93
C PRO A 71 22.67 21.93 2.48
N ASN A 72 23.21 21.50 3.62
CA ASN A 72 24.32 22.18 4.33
C ASN A 72 24.05 23.65 4.72
N GLY A 73 22.79 24.11 4.70
CA GLY A 73 22.42 25.49 5.02
C GLY A 73 22.44 26.45 3.84
N GLU A 74 22.77 25.99 2.63
CA GLU A 74 22.73 26.78 1.40
C GLU A 74 21.53 26.38 0.54
N LEU A 75 20.89 27.35 -0.11
CA LEU A 75 19.73 27.09 -0.95
C LEU A 75 20.10 26.10 -2.07
N ALA A 76 19.32 25.04 -2.21
CA ALA A 76 19.55 24.03 -3.23
C ALA A 76 19.53 24.66 -4.64
N PRO A 77 20.46 24.28 -5.53
CA PRO A 77 20.44 24.75 -6.90
C PRO A 77 19.16 24.29 -7.60
N PRO A 78 18.68 25.04 -8.61
CA PRO A 78 17.51 24.65 -9.37
C PRO A 78 17.71 23.25 -9.95
N ALA A 79 16.74 22.37 -9.71
CA ALA A 79 16.77 21.02 -10.22
C ALA A 79 16.92 21.04 -11.75
N ARG A 80 17.92 20.33 -12.27
CA ARG A 80 18.12 20.22 -13.73
C ARG A 80 16.87 19.61 -14.36
N SER A 81 16.43 20.14 -15.51
CA SER A 81 15.33 19.53 -16.26
C SER A 81 15.71 18.09 -16.60
N ARG A 82 14.84 17.15 -16.26
CA ARG A 82 15.10 15.73 -16.49
C ARG A 82 15.13 15.44 -17.99
N ASP A 83 16.22 14.87 -18.46
CA ASP A 83 16.34 14.41 -19.84
C ASP A 83 15.36 13.27 -20.17
N ARG A 84 14.98 13.13 -21.44
CA ARG A 84 13.97 12.17 -21.91
C ARG A 84 14.38 10.73 -21.57
N ASP A 85 15.65 10.41 -21.72
CA ASP A 85 16.17 9.06 -21.45
C ASP A 85 16.12 8.75 -19.95
N SER A 86 16.45 9.74 -19.11
CA SER A 86 16.34 9.63 -17.64
C SER A 86 14.89 9.43 -17.17
N GLN A 87 13.91 10.00 -17.88
CA GLN A 87 12.49 9.80 -17.59
C GLN A 87 12.05 8.37 -17.95
N LEU A 88 12.44 7.89 -19.14
CA LEU A 88 12.12 6.54 -19.60
C LEU A 88 12.73 5.47 -18.70
N LEU A 89 14.00 5.63 -18.31
CA LEU A 89 14.68 4.72 -17.38
C LEU A 89 13.95 4.67 -16.04
N THR A 90 13.61 5.82 -15.46
CA THR A 90 12.86 5.85 -14.19
C THR A 90 11.47 5.23 -14.33
N GLN A 91 10.80 5.40 -15.47
CA GLN A 91 9.52 4.77 -15.71
C GLN A 91 9.63 3.24 -15.73
N VAL A 92 10.64 2.70 -16.40
CA VAL A 92 10.88 1.25 -16.43
C VAL A 92 11.23 0.73 -15.03
N SER A 93 12.13 1.41 -14.30
CA SER A 93 12.46 1.04 -12.92
C SER A 93 11.25 1.07 -12.00
N ALA A 94 10.40 2.09 -12.09
CA ALA A 94 9.19 2.19 -11.28
C ALA A 94 8.21 1.04 -11.60
N ARG A 95 8.04 0.68 -12.87
CA ARG A 95 7.23 -0.47 -13.28
C ARG A 95 7.81 -1.79 -12.74
N LEU A 96 9.12 -1.95 -12.78
CA LEU A 96 9.78 -3.14 -12.24
C LEU A 96 9.56 -3.26 -10.73
N CYS A 97 9.75 -2.18 -9.98
CA CYS A 97 9.52 -2.16 -8.53
C CYS A 97 8.08 -2.57 -8.18
N LEU A 98 7.08 -2.03 -8.90
CA LEU A 98 5.67 -2.38 -8.70
C LEU A 98 5.37 -3.87 -8.97
N LEU A 99 6.05 -4.49 -9.93
CA LEU A 99 5.87 -5.90 -10.26
C LEU A 99 6.68 -6.84 -9.36
N SER A 100 7.69 -6.31 -8.66
CA SER A 100 8.56 -7.07 -7.76
C SER A 100 8.08 -7.13 -6.31
N SER A 101 7.03 -6.39 -5.94
CA SER A 101 6.45 -6.34 -4.59
C SER A 101 5.24 -7.27 -4.43
#